data_AF-Q24P39-F1
#
_entry.id   AF-Q24P39-F1
#
_cell.length_a   1.000
_cell.length_b   1.000
_cell.length_c   1.000
_cell.angle_alpha   90.00
_cell.angle_beta   90.00
_cell.angle_gamma   90.00
#
_symmetry.space_group_name_H-M   'P 1'
#
loop_
_entity.id
_entity.type
_entity.pdbx_description
1 polymer ?
#
loop_
_entity_poly.entity_id
_entity_poly.type
_entity_poly.pdbx_seq_one_letter_code
_entity_poly.pdbx_strand_id
1 'polypeptide(L)'
;MSVIDMPILALLLQGIPEEIGVITLAYAIARIPFRWKEIIPMGIIFALIVSFIRAQNLPFGTHTIVLIFALFIFITLKGKKDVSIALVASILSFLAIIVFEVICISLLTSIFKTPNEEIFMDPVKRVLFTEPQVILLFLTAFIIRRKREPHD
;
A
#
# COMPACT_ATOMS: atom_id res chain seq x y z
N MET A 1 9.38 -12.50 25.66
CA MET A 1 8.26 -11.80 24.98
C MET A 1 8.89 -10.70 24.13
N SER A 2 9.43 -11.06 22.96
CA SER A 2 10.07 -10.12 22.05
C SER A 2 9.00 -9.41 21.24
N VAL A 3 8.83 -8.14 21.55
CA VAL A 3 8.12 -7.16 20.73
C VAL A 3 8.94 -6.99 19.45
N ILE A 4 8.32 -7.15 18.28
CA ILE A 4 8.90 -7.04 16.92
C ILE A 4 9.55 -8.34 16.39
N ASP A 5 8.72 -9.29 15.99
CA ASP A 5 8.99 -10.08 14.80
C ASP A 5 7.85 -9.80 13.83
N MET A 6 8.04 -8.90 12.86
CA MET A 6 7.32 -9.09 11.62
C MET A 6 7.95 -10.35 11.01
N PRO A 7 7.21 -11.46 10.89
CA PRO A 7 7.76 -12.62 10.24
C PRO A 7 8.20 -12.16 8.85
N ILE A 8 9.42 -12.50 8.46
CA ILE A 8 9.95 -12.19 7.13
C ILE A 8 8.92 -12.56 6.05
N LEU A 9 8.16 -13.64 6.30
CA LEU A 9 6.99 -14.04 5.53
C LEU A 9 5.97 -12.90 5.29
N ALA A 10 5.54 -12.18 6.33
CA ALA A 10 4.57 -11.10 6.20
C ALA A 10 5.18 -9.88 5.50
N LEU A 11 6.46 -9.59 5.69
CA LEU A 11 7.12 -8.52 4.93
C LEU A 11 7.16 -8.84 3.43
N LEU A 12 7.55 -10.07 3.09
CA LEU A 12 7.70 -10.50 1.70
C LEU A 12 6.36 -10.70 0.99
N LEU A 13 5.38 -11.31 1.67
CA LEU A 13 4.11 -11.69 1.07
C LEU A 13 3.04 -10.60 1.16
N GLN A 14 3.12 -9.68 2.12
CA GLN A 14 2.12 -8.64 2.30
C GLN A 14 2.75 -7.25 2.17
N GLY A 15 3.78 -6.94 2.97
CA GLY A 15 4.35 -5.59 3.03
C GLY A 15 4.89 -5.09 1.67
N ILE A 16 5.67 -5.90 0.97
CA ILE A 16 6.20 -5.52 -0.35
C ILE A 16 5.07 -5.40 -1.40
N PRO A 17 4.19 -6.40 -1.60
CA PRO A 17 3.08 -6.28 -2.55
C PRO A 17 2.16 -5.08 -2.28
N GLU A 18 1.91 -4.78 -1.01
CA GLU A 18 1.10 -3.66 -0.56
C GLU A 18 1.67 -2.31 -1.04
N GLU A 19 2.94 -2.06 -0.76
CA GLU A 19 3.61 -0.83 -1.17
C GLU A 19 3.75 -0.72 -2.70
N ILE A 20 3.99 -1.83 -3.40
CA ILE A 20 3.95 -1.86 -4.87
C ILE A 20 2.56 -1.47 -5.38
N GLY A 21 1.49 -1.97 -4.76
CA GLY A 21 0.11 -1.65 -5.10
C GLY A 21 -0.20 -0.16 -4.92
N VAL A 22 0.21 0.42 -3.78
CA VAL A 22 0.06 1.85 -3.48
C VAL A 22 0.77 2.71 -4.52
N ILE A 23 2.03 2.40 -4.84
CA ILE A 23 2.80 3.17 -5.83
C ILE A 23 2.20 3.02 -7.24
N THR A 24 1.71 1.82 -7.59
CA THR A 24 1.05 1.59 -8.88
C THR A 24 -0.22 2.42 -9.01
N LEU A 25 -1.03 2.49 -7.94
CA LEU A 25 -2.22 3.34 -7.89
C LEU A 25 -1.85 4.83 -8.01
N ALA A 26 -0.78 5.26 -7.34
CA ALA A 26 -0.29 6.63 -7.45
C ALA A 26 0.14 6.98 -8.87
N TYR A 27 0.83 6.08 -9.58
CA TYR A 27 1.15 6.24 -11.00
C TYR A 27 -0.12 6.38 -11.85
N ALA A 28 -1.14 5.56 -11.59
CA ALA A 28 -2.41 5.62 -12.33
C ALA A 28 -3.14 6.95 -12.13
N ILE A 29 -3.22 7.44 -10.89
CA ILE A 29 -3.87 8.72 -10.54
C ILE A 29 -3.06 9.89 -11.14
N ALA A 30 -1.73 9.85 -11.02
CA ALA A 30 -0.83 10.88 -11.54
C ALA A 30 -0.64 10.83 -13.07
N ARG A 31 -1.28 9.88 -13.77
CA ARG A 31 -1.16 9.67 -15.22
C ARG A 31 0.29 9.44 -15.67
N ILE A 32 1.08 8.77 -14.84
CA ILE A 32 2.44 8.37 -15.19
C ILE A 32 2.34 6.95 -15.79
N PRO A 33 2.97 6.69 -16.96
CA PRO A 33 2.98 5.35 -17.53
C PRO A 33 3.58 4.37 -16.53
N PHE A 34 3.00 3.18 -16.37
CA PHE A 34 3.53 2.18 -15.44
C PHE A 34 4.95 1.78 -15.85
N ARG A 35 5.92 2.18 -15.02
CA ARG A 35 7.32 1.85 -15.16
C ARG A 35 7.68 0.86 -14.07
N TRP A 36 7.44 -0.43 -14.30
CA TRP A 36 7.69 -1.49 -13.32
C TRP A 36 9.13 -1.54 -12.79
N LYS A 37 10.10 -1.11 -13.62
CA LYS A 37 11.50 -0.93 -13.23
C LYS A 37 11.71 0.14 -12.14
N GLU A 38 10.77 1.05 -11.96
CA GLU A 38 10.76 2.07 -10.91
C GLU A 38 9.84 1.68 -9.76
N ILE A 39 8.64 1.17 -10.08
CA ILE A 39 7.60 0.81 -9.09
C ILE A 39 8.08 -0.30 -8.15
N ILE A 40 8.64 -1.39 -8.69
CA ILE A 40 9.01 -2.56 -7.87
C ILE A 40 10.13 -2.21 -6.87
N PRO A 41 11.27 -1.62 -7.28
CA PRO A 41 12.31 -1.25 -6.32
C PRO A 41 11.81 -0.24 -5.27
N MET A 42 10.95 0.70 -5.67
CA MET A 42 10.43 1.70 -4.74
C MET A 42 9.48 1.08 -3.71
N GLY A 43 8.64 0.13 -4.11
CA GLY A 43 7.77 -0.61 -3.18
C GLY A 43 8.57 -1.41 -2.17
N ILE A 44 9.67 -2.05 -2.59
CA ILE A 44 10.60 -2.72 -1.67
C ILE A 44 11.21 -1.73 -0.68
N ILE A 45 11.70 -0.57 -1.16
CA ILE A 45 12.27 0.47 -0.29
C ILE A 45 11.23 0.96 0.73
N PHE A 46 9.99 1.18 0.31
CA PHE A 46 8.91 1.62 1.21
C PHE A 46 8.58 0.56 2.26
N ALA A 47 8.50 -0.71 1.87
CA ALA A 47 8.26 -1.80 2.81
C ALA A 47 9.38 -1.87 3.86
N LEU A 48 10.64 -1.69 3.46
CA LEU A 48 11.78 -1.62 4.37
C LEU A 48 11.71 -0.40 5.30
N ILE A 49 11.31 0.77 4.80
CA ILE A 49 11.09 1.98 5.62
C ILE A 49 10.02 1.71 6.68
N VAL A 50 8.91 1.07 6.30
CA VAL A 50 7.85 0.71 7.26
C VAL A 50 8.36 -0.25 8.31
N SER A 51 9.07 -1.31 7.92
CA SER A 51 9.67 -2.26 8.87
C SER A 51 10.62 -1.56 9.84
N PHE A 52 11.45 -0.64 9.34
CA PHE A 52 12.37 0.14 10.17
C PHE A 52 11.62 1.03 11.16
N ILE A 53 10.63 1.80 10.69
CA ILE A 53 9.84 2.70 11.53
C ILE A 53 9.08 1.93 12.61
N ARG A 54 8.48 0.78 12.26
CA ARG A 54 7.77 -0.08 13.21
C ARG A 54 8.70 -0.63 14.30
N ALA A 55 9.98 -0.83 14.00
CA ALA A 55 10.97 -1.25 15.00
C ALA A 55 11.35 -0.15 16.01
N GLN A 56 11.07 1.12 15.71
CA GLN A 56 11.45 2.26 16.57
C GLN A 56 10.42 2.60 17.67
N ASN A 57 9.39 1.76 17.89
CA ASN A 57 8.29 2.01 18.85
C ASN A 57 7.62 3.40 18.69
N LEU A 58 7.56 3.91 17.46
CA LEU A 58 6.86 5.17 17.17
C LEU A 58 5.34 4.98 17.26
N PRO A 59 4.58 6.08 17.45
CA PRO A 59 3.12 6.02 17.43
C PRO A 59 2.57 5.34 16.18
N PHE A 60 1.44 4.66 16.34
CA PHE A 60 0.72 4.07 15.22
C PHE A 60 0.38 5.14 14.16
N GLY A 61 0.54 4.80 12.88
CA GLY A 61 0.30 5.73 11.76
C GLY A 61 1.48 6.66 11.41
N THR A 62 2.55 6.73 12.21
CA THR A 62 3.74 7.53 11.85
C THR A 62 4.34 7.09 10.52
N HIS A 63 4.44 5.77 10.28
CA HIS A 63 4.94 5.23 9.02
C HIS A 63 4.09 5.66 7.82
N THR A 64 2.76 5.70 7.96
CA THR A 64 1.85 6.16 6.89
C THR A 64 2.11 7.60 6.51
N ILE A 65 2.29 8.49 7.50
CA ILE A 65 2.61 9.91 7.24
C ILE A 65 3.94 10.01 6.50
N VAL A 66 4.99 9.33 6.99
CA VAL A 66 6.32 9.34 6.34
C VAL A 66 6.22 8.84 4.89
N LEU A 67 5.48 7.76 4.64
CA LEU A 67 5.34 7.22 3.30
C LEU A 67 4.51 8.10 2.37
N ILE A 68 3.48 8.79 2.86
CA ILE A 68 2.73 9.78 2.06
C ILE A 68 3.69 10.86 1.56
N PHE A 69 4.55 11.39 2.43
CA PHE A 69 5.56 12.38 2.04
C PHE A 69 6.61 11.80 1.09
N ALA A 70 7.11 10.60 1.36
CA ALA A 70 8.08 9.93 0.50
C ALA A 70 7.50 9.68 -0.91
N LEU A 71 6.24 9.23 -0.99
CA LEU A 71 5.53 8.99 -2.24
C LEU A 71 5.30 10.30 -3.00
N PHE A 72 4.90 11.35 -2.29
CA PHE A 72 4.71 12.68 -2.86
C PHE A 72 6.00 13.18 -3.52
N ILE A 73 7.14 13.10 -2.83
CA ILE A 73 8.43 13.49 -3.38
C ILE A 73 8.76 12.61 -4.60
N PHE A 74 8.60 11.30 -4.48
CA PHE A 74 8.89 10.36 -5.56
C PHE A 74 8.07 10.66 -6.83
N ILE A 75 6.75 10.82 -6.71
CA ILE A 75 5.86 11.14 -7.83
C ILE A 75 6.16 12.52 -8.38
N THR A 76 6.51 13.51 -7.56
CA THR A 76 6.91 14.85 -8.02
C THR A 76 8.16 14.77 -8.91
N LEU A 77 9.17 14.00 -8.49
CA LEU A 77 10.41 13.80 -9.25
C LEU A 77 10.19 13.04 -10.56
N LYS A 78 9.20 12.14 -10.62
CA LYS A 78 8.92 11.32 -11.81
C LYS A 78 7.92 11.94 -12.77
N GLY A 79 6.90 12.61 -12.24
CA GLY A 79 5.72 13.06 -12.98
C GLY A 79 5.92 14.31 -13.82
N LYS A 80 6.94 15.14 -13.53
CA LYS A 80 7.29 16.39 -14.23
C LYS A 80 6.14 17.41 -14.46
N LYS A 81 4.89 17.14 -14.03
CA LYS A 81 3.71 17.80 -14.59
C LYS A 81 2.79 18.53 -13.62
N ASP A 82 2.82 18.31 -12.31
CA ASP A 82 2.20 19.22 -11.33
C ASP A 82 2.42 18.71 -9.91
N VAL A 83 2.92 19.58 -9.01
CA VAL A 83 3.12 19.25 -7.59
C VAL A 83 1.80 18.89 -6.92
N SER A 84 0.72 19.60 -7.27
CA SER A 84 -0.63 19.34 -6.77
C SER A 84 -1.12 17.94 -7.12
N ILE A 85 -0.85 17.47 -8.36
CA ILE A 85 -1.24 16.12 -8.80
C ILE A 85 -0.46 15.06 -8.01
N ALA A 86 0.84 15.27 -7.78
CA ALA A 86 1.65 14.36 -6.98
C ALA A 86 1.14 14.22 -5.54
N LEU A 87 0.74 15.35 -4.93
CA LEU A 87 0.20 15.35 -3.57
C LEU A 87 -1.14 14.60 -3.51
N VAL A 88 -2.06 14.93 -4.42
CA VAL A 88 -3.37 14.27 -4.51
C VAL A 88 -3.21 12.77 -4.77
N ALA A 89 -2.35 12.37 -5.70
CA ALA A 89 -2.09 10.96 -6.00
C ALA A 89 -1.56 10.20 -4.77
N SER A 90 -0.67 10.82 -4.00
CA SER A 90 -0.09 10.19 -2.81
C SER A 90 -1.11 10.02 -1.70
N ILE A 91 -1.86 11.09 -1.38
CA ILE A 91 -2.92 11.05 -0.36
C ILE A 91 -4.01 10.05 -0.74
N LEU A 92 -4.50 10.08 -1.99
CA LEU A 92 -5.57 9.19 -2.44
C LEU A 92 -5.13 7.72 -2.47
N SER A 93 -3.86 7.44 -2.79
CA SER A 93 -3.38 6.05 -2.79
C SER A 93 -3.30 5.47 -1.38
N PHE A 94 -2.82 6.26 -0.40
CA PHE A 94 -2.82 5.85 1.00
C PHE A 94 -4.23 5.83 1.63
N LEU A 95 -5.13 6.71 1.18
CA LEU A 95 -6.53 6.62 1.59
C LEU A 95 -7.19 5.36 1.04
N ALA A 96 -6.93 5.02 -0.22
CA ALA A 96 -7.51 3.85 -0.87
C ALA A 96 -7.12 2.55 -0.16
N ILE A 97 -5.84 2.39 0.19
CA ILE A 97 -5.40 1.20 0.94
C ILE A 97 -6.09 1.10 2.31
N ILE A 98 -6.19 2.19 3.08
CA ILE A 98 -6.87 2.19 4.39
C ILE A 98 -8.33 1.76 4.23
N VAL A 99 -9.01 2.32 3.22
CA VAL A 99 -10.41 1.99 2.94
C VAL A 99 -10.55 0.52 2.52
N PHE A 100 -9.68 0.04 1.63
CA PHE A 100 -9.71 -1.35 1.17
C PHE A 100 -9.39 -2.34 2.28
N GLU A 101 -8.43 -2.05 3.14
CA GLU A 101 -8.10 -2.86 4.31
C GLU A 101 -9.30 -2.98 5.25
N VAL A 102 -9.95 -1.86 5.61
CA VAL A 102 -11.14 -1.86 6.46
C VAL A 102 -12.28 -2.67 5.84
N ILE A 103 -12.53 -2.49 4.53
CA ILE A 103 -13.57 -3.23 3.81
C ILE A 103 -13.25 -4.73 3.80
N CYS A 104 -12.03 -5.12 3.42
CA CYS A 104 -11.61 -6.51 3.30
C CYS A 104 -11.65 -7.22 4.66
N ILE A 105 -11.05 -6.64 5.70
CA ILE A 105 -11.03 -7.23 7.04
C ILE A 105 -12.46 -7.36 7.58
N SER A 106 -13.28 -6.31 7.47
CA SER A 106 -14.67 -6.35 7.97
C SER A 106 -15.53 -7.40 7.25
N LEU A 107 -15.36 -7.54 5.93
CA LEU A 107 -16.10 -8.52 5.14
C LEU A 107 -15.65 -9.94 5.48
N LEU A 108 -14.35 -10.20 5.52
CA LEU A 108 -13.80 -11.53 5.76
C LEU A 108 -14.06 -11.99 7.19
N THR A 109 -13.90 -11.11 8.19
CA THR A 109 -14.23 -11.44 9.59
C THR A 109 -15.71 -11.78 9.75
N SER A 110 -16.61 -11.08 9.04
CA SER A 110 -18.04 -11.38 9.03
C SER A 110 -18.35 -12.75 8.39
N ILE A 111 -17.71 -13.07 7.27
CA ILE A 111 -17.93 -14.34 6.54
C ILE A 111 -17.37 -15.53 7.32
N PHE A 112 -16.12 -15.43 7.79
CA PHE A 112 -15.42 -16.53 8.47
C PHE A 112 -15.68 -16.59 9.97
N LYS A 113 -16.41 -15.60 10.52
CA LYS A 113 -16.71 -15.47 11.95
C LYS A 113 -15.45 -15.52 12.83
N THR A 114 -14.35 -15.02 12.31
CA THR A 114 -13.05 -15.00 12.99
C THR A 114 -12.88 -13.67 13.72
N PRO A 115 -12.61 -13.67 15.04
CA PRO A 115 -12.36 -12.44 15.77
C PRO A 115 -11.04 -11.80 15.32
N ASN A 116 -11.00 -10.46 15.33
CA ASN A 116 -9.80 -9.70 14.93
C ASN A 116 -8.55 -10.12 15.69
N GLU A 117 -8.69 -10.40 16.99
CA GLU A 117 -7.58 -10.82 17.85
C GLU A 117 -6.88 -12.09 17.32
N GLU A 118 -7.64 -13.05 16.79
CA GLU A 118 -7.10 -14.29 16.24
C GLU A 118 -6.36 -14.05 14.92
N ILE A 119 -6.80 -13.08 14.12
CA ILE A 119 -6.15 -12.71 12.85
C ILE A 119 -4.78 -12.08 13.11
N PHE A 120 -4.66 -11.21 14.11
CA PHE A 120 -3.40 -10.52 14.39
C PHE A 120 -2.38 -11.36 15.16
N MET A 121 -2.82 -12.44 15.83
CA MET A 121 -1.96 -13.39 16.53
C MET A 121 -1.32 -14.43 15.60
N ASP A 122 -1.96 -14.77 14.49
CA ASP A 122 -1.47 -15.75 13.51
C ASP A 122 -0.96 -15.04 12.23
N PRO A 123 0.36 -15.07 11.95
CA PRO A 123 0.93 -14.44 10.77
C PRO A 123 0.31 -14.86 9.44
N VAL A 124 -0.11 -16.12 9.32
CA VAL A 124 -0.69 -16.66 8.08
C VAL A 124 -2.10 -16.11 7.89
N LYS A 125 -2.90 -16.11 8.97
CA LYS A 125 -4.24 -15.50 8.93
C LYS A 125 -4.15 -14.00 8.66
N ARG A 126 -3.17 -13.31 9.25
CA ARG A 126 -2.94 -11.89 8.98
C ARG A 126 -2.76 -11.65 7.49
N VAL A 127 -1.80 -12.34 6.85
CA VAL A 127 -1.54 -12.21 5.41
C VAL A 127 -2.80 -12.56 4.61
N LEU A 128 -3.47 -13.67 4.89
CA LEU A 128 -4.67 -14.09 4.14
C LEU A 128 -5.82 -13.08 4.20
N PHE A 129 -6.04 -12.45 5.34
CA PHE A 129 -7.15 -11.50 5.52
C PHE A 129 -6.84 -10.11 4.96
N THR A 130 -5.55 -9.76 4.88
CA THR A 130 -5.12 -8.46 4.35
C THR A 130 -4.76 -8.50 2.85
N GLU A 131 -4.28 -9.62 2.33
CA GLU A 131 -3.87 -9.70 0.92
C GLU A 131 -4.94 -9.27 -0.11
N PRO A 132 -6.25 -9.52 0.12
CA PRO A 132 -7.30 -9.06 -0.77
C PRO A 132 -7.31 -7.54 -1.01
N GLN A 133 -6.84 -6.72 -0.05
CA GLN A 133 -6.74 -5.27 -0.25
C GLN A 133 -5.70 -4.89 -1.31
N VAL A 134 -4.62 -5.68 -1.43
CA VAL A 134 -3.56 -5.48 -2.44
C VAL A 134 -4.12 -5.72 -3.83
N ILE A 135 -4.95 -6.76 -3.98
CA ILE A 135 -5.65 -7.05 -5.24
C ILE A 135 -6.56 -5.88 -5.62
N LEU A 136 -7.31 -5.31 -4.66
CA LEU A 136 -8.16 -4.14 -4.90
C LEU A 136 -7.36 -2.90 -5.32
N LEU A 137 -6.17 -2.66 -4.74
CA LEU A 137 -5.28 -1.58 -5.17
C LEU A 137 -4.87 -1.72 -6.63
N PHE A 138 -4.39 -2.91 -7.04
CA PHE A 138 -4.02 -3.15 -8.42
C PHE A 138 -5.21 -3.03 -9.37
N LEU A 139 -6.34 -3.67 -9.05
CA LEU A 139 -7.56 -3.56 -9.86
C LEU A 139 -7.97 -2.10 -10.05
N THR A 140 -7.96 -1.31 -8.99
CA THR A 140 -8.29 0.12 -9.05
C THR A 140 -7.30 0.88 -9.92
N ALA A 141 -6.00 0.62 -9.78
CA ALA A 141 -4.96 1.24 -10.61
C ALA A 141 -5.16 0.93 -12.11
N PHE A 142 -5.42 -0.34 -12.45
CA PHE A 142 -5.66 -0.75 -13.83
C PHE A 142 -6.97 -0.19 -14.40
N ILE A 143 -8.04 -0.10 -13.60
CA ILE A 143 -9.31 0.50 -14.01
C ILE A 143 -9.15 2.01 -14.29
N ILE A 144 -8.46 2.74 -13.39
CA ILE A 144 -8.20 4.17 -13.56
C ILE A 144 -7.40 4.41 -14.85
N ARG A 145 -6.39 3.58 -15.10
CA ARG A 145 -5.58 3.65 -16.31
C ARG A 145 -6.42 3.41 -17.56
N ARG A 146 -7.16 2.29 -17.61
CA ARG A 146 -7.97 1.91 -18.78
C ARG A 146 -9.03 2.95 -19.14
N LYS A 147 -9.69 3.55 -18.13
CA LYS A 147 -10.70 4.61 -18.37
C LYS A 147 -10.11 5.91 -18.91
N ARG A 148 -8.79 6.09 -18.82
CA ARG A 148 -8.08 7.30 -19.25
C ARG A 148 -7.24 7.12 -20.52
N GLU A 149 -7.11 5.89 -21.02
CA GLU A 149 -6.61 5.54 -22.37
C GLU A 149 -7.67 5.55 -23.53
N PRO A 150 -8.84 6.24 -23.54
CA PRO A 150 -9.73 6.18 -24.72
C PRO A 150 -9.33 7.03 -25.94
N HIS A 151 -8.34 7.93 -25.88
CA HIS A 151 -8.07 8.89 -26.98
C HIS A 151 -6.62 9.39 -27.06
N ASP A 152 -5.65 8.49 -27.21
CA ASP A 152 -4.39 8.82 -27.91
C ASP A 152 -4.44 8.21 -29.32
#